data_AF-A0A833U1J9-F1
#
_entry.id   AF-A0A833U1J9-F1
#
_cell.length_a   1.000
_cell.length_b   1.000
_cell.length_c   1.000
_cell.angle_alpha   90.00
_cell.angle_beta   90.00
_cell.angle_gamma   90.00
#
_symmetry.space_group_name_H-M   'P 1'
#
loop_
_entity.id
_entity.type
_entity.pdbx_description
1 polymer ?
#
loop_
_entity_poly.entity_id
_entity_poly.type
_entity_poly.pdbx_seq_one_letter_code
_entity_poly.pdbx_strand_id
1 'polypeptide(L)'
;MSMDKDLLIQEVAKQHHVLLSPDDPIFITVTLNELILKDYLAQVEMKLSESEQTIYEMQAKTIQDSKTVAEQIVTNGAKYLHENFEKAANELINKVSEVKIIANEKSDNHTEQFNELKTTNKYLLYLLLASVIINIIICIQLTLK
;
A
#
# COMPACT_ATOMS: atom_id res chain seq x y z
N MET A 1 -20.25 -4.49 53.80
CA MET A 1 -20.86 -5.58 54.58
C MET A 1 -20.20 -5.57 55.96
N SER A 2 -20.95 -5.41 57.04
CA SER A 2 -20.38 -5.42 58.40
C SER A 2 -20.25 -6.87 58.86
N MET A 3 -19.13 -7.20 59.50
CA MET A 3 -18.89 -8.55 60.02
C MET A 3 -19.80 -8.83 61.22
N ASP A 4 -20.53 -9.95 61.19
CA ASP A 4 -21.36 -10.40 62.31
C ASP A 4 -20.47 -10.94 63.44
N LYS A 5 -20.41 -10.21 64.55
CA LYS A 5 -19.53 -10.51 65.68
C LYS A 5 -19.96 -11.77 66.42
N ASP A 6 -21.25 -12.06 66.48
CA ASP A 6 -21.77 -13.25 67.17
C ASP A 6 -21.40 -14.53 66.41
N LEU A 7 -21.43 -14.45 65.09
CA LEU A 7 -20.98 -15.52 64.21
C LEU A 7 -19.47 -15.75 64.32
N LEU A 8 -18.69 -14.67 64.44
CA LEU A 8 -17.24 -14.75 64.65
C LEU A 8 -16.89 -15.39 66.01
N ILE A 9 -17.60 -15.02 67.08
CA ILE A 9 -17.46 -15.62 68.41
C ILE A 9 -17.72 -17.13 68.35
N GLN A 10 -18.82 -17.55 67.72
CA GLN A 10 -19.15 -18.97 67.60
C GLN A 10 -18.11 -19.75 66.80
N GLU A 11 -17.63 -19.20 65.69
CA GLU A 11 -16.69 -19.92 64.83
C GLU A 11 -15.30 -20.05 65.46
N VAL A 12 -14.84 -19.01 66.18
CA VAL A 12 -13.60 -19.09 66.96
C VAL A 12 -13.73 -20.10 68.11
N ALA A 13 -14.85 -20.10 68.82
CA ALA A 13 -15.10 -21.09 69.88
C ALA A 13 -15.11 -22.52 69.34
N LYS A 14 -15.68 -22.73 68.15
CA LYS A 14 -15.74 -24.04 67.50
C LYS A 14 -14.39 -24.52 66.95
N GLN A 15 -13.62 -23.66 66.28
CA GLN A 15 -12.36 -24.07 65.66
C GLN A 15 -11.19 -24.12 66.64
N HIS A 16 -11.14 -23.18 67.58
CA HIS A 16 -9.99 -22.98 68.45
C HIS A 16 -10.26 -23.36 69.91
N HIS A 17 -11.51 -23.73 70.25
CA HIS A 17 -11.92 -24.09 71.61
C HIS A 17 -11.68 -22.97 72.64
N VAL A 18 -11.71 -21.71 72.19
CA VAL A 18 -11.53 -20.52 73.03
C VAL A 18 -12.86 -19.78 73.17
N LEU A 19 -13.27 -19.50 74.41
CA LEU A 19 -14.47 -18.71 74.69
C LEU A 19 -14.12 -17.22 74.67
N LEU A 20 -14.67 -16.47 73.72
CA LEU A 20 -14.48 -15.02 73.62
C LEU A 20 -15.63 -14.28 74.30
N SER A 21 -15.30 -13.25 75.08
CA SER A 21 -16.27 -12.31 75.65
C SER A 21 -16.51 -11.13 74.69
N PRO A 22 -17.68 -10.50 74.66
CA PRO A 22 -17.93 -9.30 73.84
C PRO A 22 -16.94 -8.15 74.07
N ASP A 23 -16.37 -8.07 75.28
CA ASP A 23 -15.40 -7.03 75.68
C ASP A 23 -13.93 -7.43 75.39
N ASP A 24 -13.70 -8.54 74.71
CA ASP A 24 -12.34 -9.03 74.45
C ASP A 24 -11.58 -8.08 73.50
N PRO A 25 -10.32 -7.69 73.83
CA PRO A 25 -9.49 -6.83 72.98
C PRO A 25 -9.32 -7.33 71.55
N ILE A 26 -9.48 -8.63 71.27
CA ILE A 26 -9.42 -9.17 69.90
C ILE A 26 -10.45 -8.51 68.97
N PHE A 27 -11.61 -8.11 69.49
CA PHE A 27 -12.64 -7.41 68.69
C PHE A 27 -12.22 -5.99 68.31
N ILE A 28 -11.37 -5.35 69.10
CA ILE A 28 -10.76 -4.06 68.74
C ILE A 28 -9.86 -4.25 67.51
N THR A 29 -9.04 -5.31 67.50
CA THR A 29 -8.18 -5.66 66.37
C THR A 29 -8.98 -5.98 65.10
N VAL A 30 -10.06 -6.76 65.23
CA VAL A 30 -10.97 -7.06 64.10
C VAL A 30 -11.60 -5.78 63.56
N THR A 31 -12.06 -4.89 64.44
CA THR A 31 -12.66 -3.60 64.06
C THR A 31 -11.64 -2.72 63.33
N LEU A 32 -10.40 -2.64 63.83
CA LEU A 32 -9.31 -1.90 63.18
C LEU A 32 -9.02 -2.46 61.78
N ASN A 33 -8.93 -3.79 61.64
CA ASN A 33 -8.73 -4.42 60.33
C ASN A 33 -9.90 -4.12 59.38
N GLU A 34 -11.14 -4.18 59.85
CA GLU A 34 -12.30 -3.86 59.01
C GLU A 34 -12.26 -2.41 58.51
N LEU A 35 -11.87 -1.46 59.36
CA LEU A 35 -11.73 -0.05 58.99
C LEU A 35 -10.60 0.16 57.98
N ILE A 36 -9.43 -0.43 58.23
CA ILE A 36 -8.27 -0.33 57.33
C ILE A 36 -8.60 -0.94 55.96
N LEU A 37 -9.19 -2.14 55.94
CA LEU A 37 -9.56 -2.82 54.70
C LEU A 37 -10.63 -2.06 53.92
N LYS A 38 -11.61 -1.45 54.61
CA LYS A 38 -12.61 -0.59 53.96
C LYS A 38 -11.98 0.63 53.30
N ASP A 39 -11.03 1.27 53.97
CA ASP A 39 -10.33 2.43 53.42
C ASP A 39 -9.52 2.04 52.18
N TYR A 40 -8.73 0.96 52.25
CA TYR A 40 -7.99 0.46 51.10
C TYR A 40 -8.91 0.05 49.95
N LEU A 41 -10.05 -0.59 50.23
CA LEU A 41 -11.00 -0.97 49.20
C LEU A 41 -11.58 0.26 48.49
N ALA A 42 -11.94 1.30 49.25
CA ALA A 42 -12.42 2.56 48.68
C ALA A 42 -11.35 3.24 47.80
N GLN A 43 -10.09 3.22 48.22
CA GLN A 43 -8.97 3.72 47.41
C GLN A 43 -8.78 2.93 46.12
N VAL A 44 -8.89 1.60 46.18
CA VAL A 44 -8.81 0.73 45.00
C VAL A 44 -9.96 0.98 44.04
N GLU A 45 -11.20 1.08 44.53
CA GLU A 45 -12.38 1.38 43.72
C GLU A 45 -12.24 2.75 43.02
N MET A 46 -11.75 3.76 43.74
CA MET A 46 -11.46 5.07 43.16
C MET A 46 -10.42 5.00 42.04
N LYS A 47 -9.29 4.31 42.27
CA LYS A 47 -8.23 4.14 41.27
C LYS A 47 -8.69 3.33 40.07
N LEU A 48 -9.53 2.32 40.28
CA LEU A 48 -10.11 1.55 39.20
C LEU A 48 -11.02 2.42 38.34
N SER A 49 -11.90 3.22 38.96
CA SER A 49 -12.76 4.15 38.23
C SER A 49 -11.97 5.20 37.43
N GLU A 50 -10.90 5.76 38.01
CA GLU A 50 -9.98 6.65 37.28
C GLU A 50 -9.31 5.95 36.08
N SER A 51 -8.91 4.70 36.26
CA SER A 51 -8.30 3.89 35.20
C SER A 51 -9.29 3.58 34.08
N GLU A 52 -10.53 3.21 34.40
CA GLU A 52 -11.58 2.96 33.42
C GLU A 52 -11.85 4.22 32.59
N GLN A 53 -11.98 5.38 33.24
CA GLN A 53 -12.14 6.66 32.55
C GLN A 53 -10.96 6.95 31.60
N THR A 54 -9.73 6.74 32.06
CA THR A 54 -8.52 6.91 31.24
C THR A 54 -8.51 5.96 30.04
N ILE A 55 -8.95 4.72 30.21
CA ILE A 55 -9.06 3.73 29.13
C ILE A 55 -10.09 4.18 28.09
N TYR A 56 -11.26 4.69 28.51
CA TYR A 56 -12.27 5.19 27.57
C TYR A 56 -11.77 6.39 26.77
N GLU A 57 -11.11 7.34 27.41
CA GLU A 57 -10.51 8.50 26.74
C GLU A 57 -9.42 8.07 25.74
N MET A 58 -8.56 7.13 26.14
CA MET A 58 -7.52 6.58 25.27
C MET A 58 -8.11 5.83 24.09
N GLN A 59 -9.16 5.03 24.30
CA GLN A 59 -9.84 4.28 23.23
C GLN A 59 -10.46 5.23 22.20
N ALA A 60 -11.15 6.29 22.65
CA ALA A 60 -11.69 7.31 21.76
C ALA A 60 -10.59 7.97 20.92
N LYS A 61 -9.47 8.31 21.55
CA LYS A 61 -8.30 8.87 20.86
C LYS A 61 -7.70 7.89 19.85
N THR A 62 -7.51 6.62 20.21
CA THR A 62 -6.95 5.60 19.33
C THR A 62 -7.82 5.36 18.09
N ILE A 63 -9.15 5.39 18.23
CA ILE A 63 -10.07 5.29 17.10
C ILE A 63 -9.86 6.48 16.14
N GLN A 64 -9.75 7.69 16.68
CA GLN A 64 -9.53 8.90 15.88
C GLN A 64 -8.16 8.91 15.19
N ASP A 65 -7.11 8.50 15.89
CA ASP A 65 -5.76 8.39 15.35
C ASP A 65 -5.72 7.34 14.24
N SER A 66 -6.37 6.18 14.45
CA SER A 66 -6.47 5.11 13.43
C SER A 66 -7.21 5.59 12.18
N LYS A 67 -8.30 6.36 12.35
CA LYS A 67 -9.02 6.95 11.22
C LYS A 67 -8.14 7.91 10.43
N THR A 68 -7.41 8.77 11.13
CA THR A 68 -6.49 9.74 10.51
C THR A 68 -5.38 9.02 9.72
N VAL A 69 -4.78 7.97 10.31
CA VAL A 69 -3.76 7.17 9.63
C VAL A 69 -4.35 6.45 8.41
N ALA A 70 -5.55 5.89 8.52
CA ALA A 70 -6.22 5.23 7.39
C ALA A 70 -6.50 6.22 6.25
N GLU A 71 -7.00 7.42 6.55
CA GLU A 71 -7.22 8.49 5.58
C GLU A 71 -5.92 8.90 4.86
N GLN A 72 -4.81 9.02 5.61
CA GLN A 72 -3.50 9.31 5.05
C GLN A 72 -3.00 8.18 4.13
N ILE A 73 -3.14 6.92 4.54
CA ILE A 73 -2.75 5.77 3.72
C ILE A 73 -3.54 5.75 2.41
N VAL A 74 -4.86 5.93 2.48
CA VAL A 74 -5.73 5.96 1.29
C VAL A 74 -5.35 7.12 0.38
N THR A 75 -5.20 8.32 0.92
CA THR A 75 -4.89 9.52 0.14
C THR A 75 -3.51 9.43 -0.50
N ASN A 76 -2.48 9.07 0.28
CA ASN A 76 -1.12 8.93 -0.21
C ASN A 76 -1.00 7.76 -1.21
N GLY A 77 -1.70 6.66 -0.95
CA GLY A 77 -1.78 5.53 -1.86
C GLY A 77 -2.43 5.92 -3.20
N ALA A 78 -3.55 6.64 -3.16
CA ALA A 78 -4.23 7.12 -4.37
C ALA A 78 -3.34 8.09 -5.16
N LYS A 79 -2.66 9.02 -4.47
CA LYS A 79 -1.70 9.93 -5.10
C LYS A 79 -0.53 9.19 -5.74
N TYR A 80 0.05 8.21 -5.02
CA TYR A 80 1.13 7.38 -5.55
C TYR A 80 0.68 6.58 -6.79
N LEU A 81 -0.51 5.97 -6.74
CA LEU A 81 -1.06 5.25 -7.89
C LEU A 81 -1.29 6.20 -9.08
N HIS A 82 -1.85 7.38 -8.83
CA HIS A 82 -2.07 8.39 -9.86
C HIS A 82 -0.75 8.81 -10.53
N GLU A 83 0.26 9.18 -9.74
CA GLU A 83 1.57 9.60 -10.25
C GLU A 83 2.27 8.51 -11.06
N ASN A 84 2.20 7.25 -10.61
CA ASN A 84 2.80 6.13 -11.35
C ASN A 84 2.01 5.78 -12.61
N PHE A 85 0.69 5.86 -12.56
CA PHE A 85 -0.16 5.61 -13.72
C PHE A 85 0.04 6.70 -14.77
N GLU A 86 0.11 7.97 -14.37
CA GLU A 86 0.40 9.09 -15.26
C GLU A 86 1.78 8.94 -15.92
N LYS A 87 2.82 8.57 -15.15
CA LYS A 87 4.15 8.27 -15.70
C LYS A 87 4.10 7.13 -16.71
N ALA A 88 3.46 6.01 -16.36
CA ALA A 88 3.35 4.86 -17.25
C ALA A 88 2.55 5.18 -18.53
N ALA A 89 1.47 5.96 -18.40
CA ALA A 89 0.67 6.42 -19.54
C ALA A 89 1.49 7.35 -20.45
N ASN A 90 2.23 8.30 -19.88
CA ASN A 90 3.10 9.21 -20.64
C ASN A 90 4.24 8.47 -21.32
N GLU A 91 4.88 7.51 -20.65
CA GLU A 91 5.90 6.64 -21.26
C GLU A 91 5.33 5.82 -22.42
N LEU A 92 4.11 5.28 -22.28
CA LEU A 92 3.43 4.56 -23.35
C LEU A 92 3.13 5.48 -24.54
N ILE A 93 2.58 6.67 -24.29
CA ILE A 93 2.28 7.67 -25.33
C ILE A 93 3.57 8.05 -26.07
N ASN A 94 4.65 8.31 -25.34
CA ASN A 94 5.95 8.65 -25.92
C ASN A 94 6.47 7.51 -26.81
N LYS A 95 6.48 6.26 -26.33
CA LYS A 95 6.88 5.09 -27.12
C LYS A 95 6.02 4.90 -28.37
N VAL A 96 4.70 5.08 -28.27
CA VAL A 96 3.79 5.00 -29.43
C VAL A 96 4.08 6.11 -30.44
N SER A 97 4.39 7.32 -29.97
CA SER A 97 4.74 8.45 -30.82
C SER A 97 6.06 8.22 -31.58
N GLU A 98 7.08 7.65 -30.92
CA GLU A 98 8.35 7.27 -31.54
C GLU A 98 8.15 6.19 -32.61
N VAL A 99 7.33 5.17 -32.32
CA VAL A 99 6.99 4.13 -33.31
C VAL A 99 6.29 4.72 -34.53
N LYS A 100 5.42 5.72 -34.35
CA LYS A 100 4.75 6.39 -35.48
C LYS A 100 5.72 7.22 -36.33
N ILE A 101 6.71 7.86 -35.72
CA ILE A 101 7.78 8.58 -36.45
C ILE A 101 8.63 7.61 -37.26
N ILE A 102 9.06 6.49 -36.65
CA ILE A 102 9.85 5.45 -37.34
C ILE A 102 9.05 4.79 -38.48
N ALA A 103 7.75 4.59 -38.32
CA ALA A 103 6.88 4.06 -39.37
C ALA A 103 6.73 5.01 -40.57
N ASN A 104 6.63 6.32 -40.32
CA ASN A 104 6.57 7.33 -41.38
C ASN A 104 7.93 7.49 -42.09
N GLU A 105 9.04 7.53 -41.35
CA GLU A 105 10.39 7.65 -41.91
C GLU A 105 10.78 6.42 -42.75
N LYS A 106 10.30 5.23 -42.36
CA LYS A 106 10.51 3.99 -43.14
C LYS A 106 9.63 3.93 -44.39
N SER A 107 8.45 4.55 -44.39
CA SER A 107 7.57 4.65 -45.56
C SER A 107 8.12 5.60 -46.62
N ASP A 108 8.70 6.73 -46.21
CA ASP A 108 9.32 7.69 -47.13
C ASP A 108 10.60 7.11 -47.76
N ASN A 109 11.48 6.49 -46.96
CA ASN A 109 12.71 5.87 -47.44
C ASN A 109 12.46 4.67 -48.39
N HIS A 110 11.37 3.91 -48.22
CA HIS A 110 11.06 2.79 -49.11
C HIS A 110 10.52 3.27 -50.47
N THR A 111 9.84 4.42 -50.50
CA THR A 111 9.30 5.02 -51.72
C THR A 111 10.40 5.66 -52.57
N GLU A 112 11.40 6.28 -51.94
CA GLU A 112 12.58 6.82 -52.63
C GLU A 112 13.47 5.72 -53.22
N GLN A 113 13.79 4.66 -52.46
CA GLN A 113 14.62 3.55 -52.97
C GLN A 113 13.96 2.82 -54.16
N PHE A 114 12.64 2.64 -54.13
CA PHE A 114 11.93 2.01 -55.24
C PHE A 114 11.96 2.88 -56.52
N ASN A 115 11.93 4.20 -56.35
CA ASN A 115 12.06 5.15 -57.47
C ASN A 115 13.48 5.16 -58.05
N GLU A 116 14.53 5.07 -57.23
CA GLU A 116 15.92 4.97 -57.69
C GLU A 116 16.23 3.65 -58.42
N LEU A 117 15.66 2.54 -57.96
CA LEU A 117 15.76 1.25 -58.66
C LEU A 117 15.05 1.29 -60.02
N LYS A 118 13.90 1.96 -60.09
CA LYS A 118 13.11 2.10 -61.33
C LYS A 118 13.81 2.99 -62.36
N THR A 119 14.49 4.06 -61.93
CA THR A 119 15.26 4.93 -62.84
C THR A 119 16.51 4.22 -63.33
N THR A 120 17.26 3.54 -62.46
CA THR A 120 18.46 2.79 -62.82
C THR A 120 18.15 1.69 -63.84
N ASN A 121 17.06 0.94 -63.64
CA ASN A 121 16.66 -0.12 -64.57
C ASN A 121 16.24 0.43 -65.95
N LYS A 122 15.62 1.62 -66.01
CA LYS A 122 15.32 2.29 -67.29
C LYS A 122 16.59 2.65 -68.07
N TYR A 123 17.62 3.18 -67.40
CA TYR A 123 18.89 3.50 -68.07
C TYR A 123 19.62 2.25 -68.57
N LEU A 124 19.56 1.16 -67.80
CA LEU A 124 20.13 -0.13 -68.19
C LEU A 124 19.41 -0.69 -69.44
N LEU A 125 18.09 -0.58 -69.51
CA LEU A 125 17.31 -0.97 -70.68
C LEU A 125 17.70 -0.16 -71.94
N TYR A 126 17.88 1.17 -71.81
CA TYR A 126 18.33 2.01 -72.94
C TYR A 126 19.74 1.65 -73.43
N LEU A 127 20.65 1.32 -72.50
CA LEU A 127 22.02 0.88 -72.84
C LEU A 127 22.00 -0.43 -73.66
N LEU A 128 21.12 -1.37 -73.27
CA LEU A 128 20.94 -2.65 -73.96
C LEU A 128 20.36 -2.48 -75.37
N LEU A 129 19.38 -1.59 -75.52
CA LEU A 129 18.82 -1.24 -76.84
C LEU A 129 19.86 -0.58 -77.75
N ALA A 130 20.68 0.33 -77.23
CA ALA A 130 21.73 0.98 -78.00
C ALA A 130 22.77 -0.01 -78.52
N SER A 131 23.18 -0.99 -77.70
CA SER A 131 24.17 -1.99 -78.13
C SER A 131 23.65 -2.89 -79.26
N VAL A 132 22.37 -3.25 -79.24
CA VAL A 132 21.72 -4.03 -80.30
C VAL A 132 21.66 -3.23 -81.60
N ILE A 133 21.30 -1.94 -81.53
CA ILE A 133 21.24 -1.06 -82.70
C ILE A 133 22.63 -0.90 -83.34
N ILE A 134 23.68 -0.72 -82.54
CA ILE A 134 25.07 -0.62 -83.03
C ILE A 134 25.46 -1.91 -83.77
N ASN A 135 25.14 -3.09 -83.22
CA ASN A 135 25.43 -4.36 -83.89
C ASN A 135 24.68 -4.51 -85.22
N ILE A 136 23.41 -4.11 -85.28
CA ILE A 136 22.63 -4.13 -86.53
C ILE A 136 23.26 -3.21 -87.59
N ILE A 137 23.68 -2.00 -87.21
CA ILE A 137 24.36 -1.07 -88.12
C ILE A 137 25.67 -1.66 -88.64
N ILE A 138 26.47 -2.30 -87.77
CA ILE A 138 27.71 -2.98 -88.17
C ILE A 138 27.42 -4.11 -89.17
N CYS A 139 26.40 -4.95 -88.92
CA CYS A 139 26.01 -6.00 -89.85
C CYS A 139 25.59 -5.46 -91.22
N ILE A 140 24.83 -4.36 -91.27
CA ILE A 140 24.40 -3.73 -92.53
C ILE A 140 25.61 -3.19 -93.31
N GLN A 141 26.54 -2.50 -92.62
CA GLN A 141 27.77 -1.97 -93.24
C GLN A 141 28.67 -3.08 -93.80
N LEU A 142 28.71 -4.25 -93.15
CA LEU A 142 29.49 -5.40 -93.61
C LEU A 142 28.88 -6.09 -94.85
N THR A 143 27.56 -5.98 -95.04
CA THR A 143 26.84 -6.66 -96.14
C THR A 143 26.81 -5.81 -97.42
N LEU A 144 27.02 -4.49 -97.30
CA LEU A 144 27.03 -3.54 -98.43
C LEU A 144 28.43 -3.30 -99.05
N LYS A 145 29.47 -4.03 -98.61
CA LYS A 145 30.84 -3.91 -99.11
C LYS A 145 31.30 -5.21 -99.74
#